data_AF-A0A498KRG8-F1
#
_entry.id   AF-A0A498KRG8-F1
#
_cell.length_a   1.000
_cell.length_b   1.000
_cell.length_c   1.000
_cell.angle_alpha   90.00
_cell.angle_beta   90.00
_cell.angle_gamma   90.00
#
_symmetry.space_group_name_H-M   'P 1'
#
loop_
_entity.id
_entity.type
_entity.pdbx_description
1 polymer ?
#
loop_
_entity_poly.entity_id
_entity_poly.type
_entity_poly.pdbx_seq_one_letter_code
_entity_poly.pdbx_strand_id
1 'polypeptide(L)'
;MGHSPDDSADHSTGPPDRQTLRLLERHLASESLVVETVFEPGSYEPRLLAGFLDADRYPGAVTMARLDIRWFRTGDFSIHYVETRAEADWECRWDRHPNTHNTRLHFHEPPAGTEVVDLELSSLHPLEVYSTVLTAIERRIETLWSSH
;
A
#
# COMPACT_ATOMS: atom_id res chain seq x y z
N MET A 1 -10.91 -21.82 40.26
CA MET A 1 -10.23 -20.51 40.43
C MET A 1 -8.81 -20.69 39.91
N GLY A 2 -8.31 -20.02 38.87
CA GLY A 2 -8.85 -18.95 38.06
C GLY A 2 -8.58 -19.20 36.57
N HIS A 3 -9.46 -18.65 35.76
CA HIS A 3 -9.26 -18.46 34.32
C HIS A 3 -8.08 -17.49 34.15
N SER A 4 -7.01 -17.89 33.47
CA SER A 4 -6.06 -16.92 32.94
C SER A 4 -6.80 -16.04 31.92
N PRO A 5 -6.66 -14.72 31.96
CA PRO A 5 -7.29 -13.85 30.98
C PRO A 5 -6.56 -14.05 29.65
N ASP A 6 -7.33 -14.51 28.68
CA ASP A 6 -7.18 -14.34 27.24
C ASP A 6 -6.06 -13.38 26.80
N ASP A 7 -4.92 -13.94 26.36
CA ASP A 7 -3.81 -13.22 25.71
C ASP A 7 -4.13 -12.89 24.22
N SER A 8 -5.42 -12.90 23.85
CA SER A 8 -5.89 -12.80 22.47
C SER A 8 -6.20 -11.37 22.02
N ALA A 9 -5.86 -10.36 22.82
CA ALA A 9 -6.33 -8.99 22.60
C ALA A 9 -5.45 -8.11 21.69
N ASP A 10 -4.31 -8.59 21.15
CA ASP A 10 -3.37 -7.72 20.41
C ASP A 10 -2.94 -8.22 19.01
N HIS A 11 -3.76 -9.07 18.37
CA HIS A 11 -3.48 -9.63 17.03
C HIS A 11 -4.29 -9.00 15.90
N SER A 12 -5.13 -7.99 16.17
CA SER A 12 -5.99 -7.37 15.18
C SER A 12 -5.45 -5.99 14.77
N THR A 13 -5.50 -5.69 13.47
CA THR A 13 -5.22 -4.33 12.96
C THR A 13 -6.27 -3.31 13.39
N GLY A 14 -7.38 -3.75 14.00
CA GLY A 14 -8.48 -2.88 14.36
C GLY A 14 -9.26 -2.36 13.13
N PRO A 15 -10.17 -1.39 13.33
CA PRO A 15 -11.05 -0.93 12.25
C PRO A 15 -10.39 0.13 11.35
N PRO A 16 -10.88 0.28 10.10
CA PRO A 16 -10.35 1.26 9.15
C PRO A 16 -10.36 2.69 9.69
N ASP A 17 -9.26 3.41 9.43
CA ASP A 17 -9.17 4.84 9.69
C ASP A 17 -9.67 5.63 8.47
N ARG A 18 -10.97 5.93 8.50
CA ARG A 18 -11.65 6.68 7.43
C ARG A 18 -11.08 8.08 7.24
N GLN A 19 -10.60 8.72 8.31
CA GLN A 19 -10.07 10.08 8.22
C GLN A 19 -8.72 10.06 7.50
N THR A 20 -7.86 9.11 7.85
CA THR A 20 -6.57 8.93 7.18
C THR A 20 -6.77 8.50 5.72
N LEU A 21 -7.69 7.59 5.40
CA LEU A 21 -7.99 7.23 4.00
C LEU A 21 -8.46 8.44 3.18
N ARG A 22 -9.31 9.32 3.73
CA ARG A 22 -9.71 10.57 3.04
C ARG A 22 -8.59 11.58 2.92
N LEU A 23 -7.67 11.62 3.88
CA LEU A 23 -6.49 12.46 3.77
C LEU A 23 -5.63 11.98 2.61
N LEU A 24 -5.27 10.69 2.59
CA LEU A 24 -4.45 10.09 1.56
C LEU A 24 -5.08 10.21 0.18
N GLU A 25 -6.41 10.06 0.06
CA GLU A 25 -7.11 10.23 -1.22
C GLU A 25 -6.96 11.63 -1.79
N ARG A 26 -7.07 12.70 -0.99
CA ARG A 26 -6.88 14.06 -1.48
C ARG A 26 -5.47 14.32 -2.00
N HIS A 27 -4.47 13.70 -1.36
CA HIS A 27 -3.08 13.79 -1.83
C HIS A 27 -2.88 12.97 -3.11
N LEU A 28 -3.35 11.72 -3.12
CA LEU A 28 -3.26 10.83 -4.25
C LEU A 28 -3.95 11.42 -5.50
N ALA A 29 -5.15 11.97 -5.35
CA ALA A 29 -5.88 12.62 -6.44
C ALA A 29 -5.24 13.92 -6.94
N SER A 30 -4.26 14.48 -6.21
CA SER A 30 -3.50 15.66 -6.65
C SER A 30 -2.22 15.32 -7.40
N GLU A 31 -1.82 14.04 -7.43
CA GLU A 31 -0.62 13.59 -8.14
C GLU A 31 -0.87 13.53 -9.64
N SER A 32 0.08 14.05 -10.42
CA SER A 32 0.00 13.98 -11.89
C SER A 32 0.06 12.56 -12.45
N LEU A 33 0.55 11.59 -11.66
CA LEU A 33 0.61 10.17 -12.03
C LEU A 33 -0.75 9.46 -11.88
N VAL A 34 -1.69 10.03 -11.12
CA VAL A 34 -2.95 9.37 -10.77
C VAL A 34 -4.07 9.87 -11.68
N VAL A 35 -4.78 8.94 -12.32
CA VAL A 35 -5.93 9.27 -13.20
C VAL A 35 -7.26 9.21 -12.46
N GLU A 36 -7.38 8.34 -11.46
CA GLU A 36 -8.63 8.11 -10.75
C GLU A 36 -8.36 7.59 -9.33
N THR A 37 -9.18 8.02 -8.37
CA THR A 37 -9.24 7.46 -7.02
C THR A 37 -10.62 6.87 -6.74
N VAL A 38 -10.67 5.70 -6.10
CA VAL A 38 -11.92 5.02 -5.74
C VAL A 38 -11.83 4.55 -4.29
N PHE A 39 -12.90 4.77 -3.52
CA PHE A 39 -13.07 4.14 -2.22
C PHE A 39 -13.90 2.87 -2.33
N GLU A 40 -13.44 1.78 -1.71
CA GLU A 40 -14.20 0.53 -1.63
C GLU A 40 -14.61 0.22 -0.18
N PRO A 41 -15.85 -0.29 0.04
CA PRO A 41 -16.91 -0.54 -0.96
C PRO A 41 -17.61 0.75 -1.43
N GLY A 42 -17.26 1.90 -0.85
CA GLY A 42 -17.78 3.20 -1.26
C GLY A 42 -17.27 4.32 -0.36
N SER A 43 -17.55 5.56 -0.76
CA SER A 43 -17.04 6.75 -0.08
C SER A 43 -17.64 6.99 1.31
N TYR A 44 -18.75 6.35 1.68
CA TYR A 44 -19.39 6.53 3.00
C TYR A 44 -18.64 5.77 4.12
N GLU A 45 -18.25 4.52 3.85
CA GLU A 45 -17.48 3.68 4.78
C GLU A 45 -16.24 3.09 4.09
N PRO A 46 -15.25 3.93 3.74
CA PRO A 46 -14.07 3.46 3.02
C PRO A 46 -13.27 2.47 3.88
N ARG A 47 -12.87 1.36 3.26
CA ARG A 47 -11.99 0.34 3.82
C ARG A 47 -10.69 0.22 3.03
N LEU A 48 -10.76 0.55 1.74
CA LEU A 48 -9.65 0.60 0.80
C LEU A 48 -9.78 1.89 -0.01
N LEU A 49 -8.65 2.53 -0.25
CA LEU A 49 -8.46 3.57 -1.27
C LEU A 49 -7.67 2.94 -2.42
N ALA A 50 -8.25 2.94 -3.61
CA ALA A 50 -7.60 2.55 -4.84
C ALA A 50 -7.21 3.79 -5.64
N GLY A 51 -5.95 3.91 -6.04
CA GLY A 51 -5.48 4.88 -7.02
C GLY A 51 -5.10 4.18 -8.31
N PHE A 52 -5.75 4.53 -9.41
CA PHE A 52 -5.35 4.08 -10.75
C PHE A 52 -4.32 5.06 -11.29
N LEU A 53 -3.19 4.52 -11.76
CA LEU A 53 -2.09 5.30 -12.28
C LEU A 53 -2.19 5.37 -13.81
N ASP A 54 -1.71 6.46 -14.37
CA ASP A 54 -1.71 6.72 -15.80
C ASP A 54 -0.82 5.71 -16.53
N ALA A 55 -1.43 4.82 -17.32
CA ALA A 55 -0.73 3.80 -18.08
C ALA A 55 0.23 4.40 -19.14
N ASP A 56 -0.03 5.61 -19.64
CA ASP A 56 0.84 6.30 -20.60
C ASP A 56 2.18 6.72 -19.95
N ARG A 57 2.28 6.65 -18.62
CA ARG A 57 3.53 6.88 -17.88
C ARG A 57 4.44 5.64 -17.87
N TYR A 58 3.97 4.50 -18.36
CA TYR A 58 4.71 3.24 -18.39
C TYR A 58 5.10 2.83 -19.81
N PRO A 59 6.17 2.04 -20.01
CA PRO A 59 6.41 1.39 -21.30
C PRO A 59 5.31 0.37 -21.60
N GLY A 60 5.06 0.10 -22.89
CA GLY A 60 3.89 -0.64 -23.37
C GLY A 60 3.73 -2.10 -22.88
N ALA A 61 4.67 -2.62 -22.09
CA ALA A 61 4.54 -3.90 -21.41
C ALA A 61 3.58 -3.85 -20.20
N VAL A 62 3.33 -2.66 -19.63
CA VAL A 62 2.39 -2.45 -18.51
C VAL A 62 1.09 -1.90 -19.07
N THR A 63 -0.02 -2.62 -18.86
CA THR A 63 -1.34 -2.24 -19.40
C THR A 63 -2.23 -1.55 -18.37
N MET A 64 -1.93 -1.73 -17.08
CA MET A 64 -2.61 -1.06 -15.98
C MET A 64 -1.66 -1.00 -14.79
N ALA A 65 -1.73 0.07 -14.00
CA ALA A 65 -1.05 0.14 -12.72
C ALA A 65 -1.97 0.73 -11.65
N ARG A 66 -1.92 0.16 -10.45
CA ARG A 66 -2.84 0.47 -9.34
C ARG A 66 -2.13 0.47 -8.01
N LEU A 67 -2.51 1.40 -7.14
CA LEU A 67 -2.07 1.52 -5.75
C LEU A 67 -3.26 1.35 -4.81
N ASP A 68 -3.21 0.31 -3.98
CA ASP A 68 -4.24 -0.06 -3.02
C ASP A 68 -3.78 0.26 -1.60
N ILE A 69 -4.52 1.13 -0.91
CA ILE A 69 -4.16 1.62 0.42
C ILE A 69 -5.24 1.25 1.44
N ARG A 70 -4.86 0.49 2.47
CA ARG A 70 -5.62 0.27 3.70
C ARG A 70 -4.89 0.92 4.86
N TRP A 71 -5.64 1.62 5.71
CA TRP A 71 -5.10 2.24 6.92
C TRP A 71 -6.05 1.99 8.09
N PHE A 72 -5.50 1.74 9.26
CA PHE A 72 -6.26 1.38 10.46
C PHE A 72 -5.99 2.33 11.62
N ARG A 73 -6.95 2.42 12.56
CA ARG A 73 -6.83 3.32 13.72
C ARG A 73 -5.70 2.94 14.70
N THR A 74 -5.15 1.73 14.57
CA THR A 74 -3.97 1.27 15.33
C THR A 74 -2.64 1.78 14.74
N GLY A 75 -2.70 2.49 13.61
CA GLY A 75 -1.52 2.86 12.82
C GLY A 75 -0.98 1.71 11.96
N ASP A 76 -1.68 0.58 11.91
CA ASP A 76 -1.41 -0.47 10.93
C ASP A 76 -1.86 -0.02 9.53
N PHE A 77 -1.20 -0.56 8.50
CA PHE A 77 -1.52 -0.26 7.12
C PHE A 77 -1.07 -1.37 6.19
N SER A 78 -1.65 -1.37 4.99
CA SER A 78 -1.18 -2.17 3.87
C SER A 78 -1.26 -1.31 2.62
N ILE A 79 -0.15 -1.16 1.93
CA ILE A 79 -0.06 -0.40 0.69
C ILE A 79 0.47 -1.33 -0.39
N HIS A 80 -0.37 -1.69 -1.36
CA HIS A 80 -0.10 -2.69 -2.39
C HIS A 80 -0.06 -2.02 -3.75
N TYR A 81 1.08 -2.11 -4.42
CA TYR A 81 1.27 -1.59 -5.76
C TYR A 81 1.31 -2.76 -6.75
N VAL A 82 0.51 -2.68 -7.80
CA VAL A 82 0.34 -3.72 -8.82
C VAL A 82 0.44 -3.12 -10.21
N GLU A 83 1.22 -3.77 -11.07
CA GLU A 83 1.31 -3.53 -12.50
C GLU A 83 0.79 -4.77 -13.24
N THR A 84 -0.27 -4.63 -14.02
CA THR A 84 -0.74 -5.69 -14.90
C THR A 84 0.10 -5.73 -16.16
N ARG A 85 0.60 -6.92 -16.50
CA ARG A 85 1.47 -7.16 -17.67
C ARG A 85 1.03 -8.41 -18.43
N ALA A 86 1.49 -8.53 -19.67
CA ALA A 86 1.07 -9.64 -20.54
C ALA A 86 1.54 -11.03 -20.05
N GLU A 87 2.70 -11.12 -19.41
CA GLU A 87 3.27 -12.40 -18.96
C GLU A 87 2.88 -12.73 -17.53
N ALA A 88 3.17 -11.81 -16.60
CA ALA A 88 2.87 -11.95 -15.19
C ALA A 88 2.79 -10.56 -14.55
N ASP A 89 1.86 -10.40 -13.61
CA ASP A 89 1.76 -9.18 -12.82
C ASP A 89 3.06 -8.92 -12.06
N TRP A 90 3.38 -7.65 -11.90
CA TRP A 90 4.49 -7.19 -11.07
C TRP A 90 3.89 -6.46 -9.88
N GLU A 91 4.19 -6.92 -8.67
CA GLU A 91 3.60 -6.35 -7.46
C GLU A 91 4.59 -6.28 -6.30
N CYS A 92 4.38 -5.29 -5.43
CA CYS A 92 5.07 -5.16 -4.15
C CYS A 92 4.17 -4.54 -3.09
N ARG A 93 4.51 -4.71 -1.81
CA ARG A 93 3.64 -4.27 -0.72
C ARG A 93 4.40 -3.76 0.49
N TRP A 94 3.99 -2.62 1.02
CA TRP A 94 4.46 -2.10 2.30
C TRP A 94 3.40 -2.37 3.35
N ASP A 95 3.74 -3.24 4.30
CA ASP A 95 2.81 -3.71 5.31
C ASP A 95 3.29 -3.35 6.71
N ARG A 96 2.35 -2.87 7.52
CA ARG A 96 2.51 -2.78 8.96
C ARG A 96 1.32 -3.43 9.63
N HIS A 97 1.52 -4.57 10.27
CA HIS A 97 0.46 -5.27 11.00
C HIS A 97 1.03 -6.18 12.10
N PRO A 98 0.22 -6.57 13.11
CA PRO A 98 0.62 -7.60 14.06
C PRO A 98 1.05 -8.88 13.32
N ASN A 99 2.22 -9.41 13.66
CA ASN A 99 2.70 -10.70 13.16
C ASN A 99 3.50 -11.41 14.25
N THR A 100 3.43 -12.74 14.28
CA THR A 100 4.14 -13.62 15.22
C THR A 100 5.52 -14.04 14.71
N HIS A 101 5.87 -13.75 13.45
CA HIS A 101 7.04 -14.34 12.78
C HIS A 101 8.03 -13.35 12.15
N ASN A 102 7.70 -12.06 12.03
CA ASN A 102 8.59 -11.03 11.46
C ASN A 102 8.49 -9.69 12.22
N THR A 103 9.26 -8.69 11.80
CA THR A 103 9.06 -7.32 12.28
C THR A 103 7.70 -6.78 11.84
N ARG A 104 7.06 -6.01 12.73
CA ARG A 104 5.70 -5.47 12.51
C ARG A 104 5.57 -4.70 11.19
N LEU A 105 6.65 -4.08 10.71
CA LEU A 105 6.75 -3.29 9.49
C LEU A 105 7.68 -4.02 8.51
N HIS A 106 7.17 -4.42 7.35
CA HIS A 106 7.92 -5.20 6.37
C HIS A 106 7.52 -4.86 4.94
N PHE A 107 8.37 -5.24 4.00
CA PHE A 107 8.18 -5.05 2.57
C PHE A 107 8.12 -6.41 1.87
N HIS A 108 7.05 -6.62 1.10
CA HIS A 108 6.92 -7.73 0.16
C HIS A 108 7.59 -7.34 -1.16
N GLU A 109 8.68 -8.01 -1.49
CA GLU A 109 9.51 -7.66 -2.63
C GLU A 109 8.87 -8.06 -3.96
N PRO A 110 9.03 -7.23 -5.01
CA PRO A 110 8.66 -7.61 -6.35
C PRO A 110 9.57 -8.71 -6.93
N PRO A 111 9.15 -9.41 -8.00
CA PRO A 111 7.96 -9.14 -8.82
C PRO A 111 6.67 -9.77 -8.29
N ALA A 112 6.73 -10.75 -7.39
CA ALA A 112 5.57 -11.54 -7.00
C ALA A 112 5.08 -11.29 -5.55
N GLY A 113 5.69 -10.35 -4.82
CA GLY A 113 5.32 -10.05 -3.43
C GLY A 113 5.51 -11.21 -2.45
N THR A 114 6.28 -12.25 -2.81
CA THR A 114 6.43 -13.48 -2.03
C THR A 114 7.58 -13.40 -1.03
N GLU A 115 8.69 -12.79 -1.44
CA GLU A 115 9.83 -12.54 -0.56
C GLU A 115 9.51 -11.38 0.39
N VAL A 116 9.86 -11.53 1.67
CA VAL A 116 9.53 -10.54 2.71
C VAL A 116 10.81 -10.11 3.42
N VAL A 117 11.03 -8.81 3.49
CA VAL A 117 12.17 -8.20 4.18
C VAL A 117 11.69 -7.20 5.24
N ASP A 118 12.45 -7.07 6.31
CA ASP A 118 12.20 -6.06 7.34
C ASP A 118 12.35 -4.66 6.73
N LEU A 119 11.46 -3.75 7.14
CA LEU A 119 11.45 -2.38 6.64
C LEU A 119 11.55 -1.39 7.78
N GLU A 120 12.43 -0.42 7.62
CA GLU A 120 12.57 0.72 8.52
C GLU A 120 12.11 1.99 7.81
N LEU A 121 11.19 2.73 8.44
CA LEU A 121 10.73 4.03 7.97
C LEU A 121 11.13 5.11 8.97
N SER A 122 11.60 6.25 8.48
CA SER A 122 11.98 7.39 9.32
C SER A 122 10.78 8.01 10.07
N SER A 123 9.57 7.80 9.56
CA SER A 123 8.31 8.27 10.14
C SER A 123 7.17 7.32 9.79
N LEU A 124 6.24 7.15 10.73
CA LEU A 124 4.98 6.42 10.52
C LEU A 124 3.80 7.38 10.30
N HIS A 125 4.06 8.68 10.12
CA HIS A 125 3.02 9.63 9.77
C HIS A 125 2.45 9.30 8.38
N PRO A 126 1.12 9.24 8.17
CA PRO A 126 0.53 8.76 6.92
C PRO A 126 1.06 9.44 5.66
N LEU A 127 1.27 10.76 5.70
CA LEU A 127 1.80 11.51 4.55
C LEU A 127 3.28 11.20 4.24
N GLU A 128 4.08 10.85 5.25
CA GLU A 128 5.50 10.50 5.07
C GLU A 128 5.63 9.08 4.51
N VAL A 129 4.80 8.15 5.01
CA VAL A 129 4.69 6.78 4.47
C VAL A 129 4.23 6.82 3.02
N TYR A 130 3.16 7.58 2.75
CA TYR A 130 2.65 7.83 1.39
C TYR A 130 3.72 8.38 0.44
N SER A 131 4.44 9.43 0.86
CA SER A 131 5.50 10.05 0.07
C SER A 131 6.62 9.07 -0.26
N THR A 132 7.00 8.22 0.71
CA THR A 132 8.00 7.16 0.52
C THR A 132 7.56 6.16 -0.54
N VAL A 133 6.29 5.71 -0.49
CA VAL A 133 5.72 4.79 -1.47
C VAL A 133 5.67 5.40 -2.86
N LEU A 134 5.16 6.64 -2.98
CA LEU A 134 5.05 7.30 -4.28
C LEU A 134 6.43 7.49 -4.93
N THR A 135 7.42 7.91 -4.15
CA THR A 135 8.81 8.03 -4.61
C THR A 135 9.35 6.68 -5.12
N ALA A 136 9.00 5.57 -4.47
CA ALA A 136 9.43 4.23 -4.90
C ALA A 136 8.77 3.84 -6.24
N ILE A 137 7.50 4.18 -6.43
CA ILE A 137 6.76 3.95 -7.69
C ILE A 137 7.35 4.80 -8.82
N GLU A 138 7.64 6.08 -8.58
CA GLU A 138 8.26 6.96 -9.58
C GLU A 138 9.62 6.42 -10.02
N ARG A 139 10.48 6.01 -9.08
CA ARG A 139 11.77 5.38 -9.38
C ARG A 139 11.62 4.08 -10.17
N ARG A 140 10.58 3.29 -9.87
CA ARG A 140 10.26 2.07 -10.62
C ARG A 140 9.94 2.41 -12.08
N ILE A 141 9.12 3.42 -12.31
CA ILE A 141 8.76 3.91 -13.66
C ILE A 141 10.01 4.41 -14.40
N GLU A 142 10.86 5.22 -13.76
CA GLU A 142 12.12 5.70 -14.35
C GLU A 142 13.05 4.55 -14.76
N THR A 143 13.16 3.54 -13.90
CA THR A 143 13.96 2.34 -14.17
C THR A 143 13.41 1.57 -15.36
N LEU A 144 12.08 1.47 -15.49
CA LEU A 144 11.44 0.82 -16.63
C LEU A 144 11.83 1.49 -17.95
N TRP A 145 11.74 2.82 -18.02
CA TRP A 145 12.14 3.58 -19.20
C TRP A 145 13.64 3.52 -19.49
N SER A 146 14.48 3.42 -18.46
CA SER A 146 15.93 3.28 -18.63
C SER A 146 16.35 1.89 -19.13
N SER A 147 15.49 0.89 -18.94
CA SER A 147 15.71 -0.51 -19.34
C SER A 147 15.01 -0.90 -20.66
N HIS A 148 14.29 0.04 -21.28
CA HIS A 148 13.57 -0.13 -22.55
C HIS A 148 14.39 0.38 -23.73
#